data_AF-A0A4U6D279-F1
#
_entry.id   AF-A0A4U6D279-F1
#
_cell.length_a   1.000
_cell.length_b   1.000
_cell.length_c   1.000
_cell.angle_alpha   90.00
_cell.angle_beta   90.00
_cell.angle_gamma   90.00
#
_symmetry.space_group_name_H-M   'P 1'
#
loop_
_entity.id
_entity.type
_entity.pdbx_description
1 polymer ?
#
loop_
_entity_poly.entity_id
_entity_poly.type
_entity_poly.pdbx_seq_one_letter_code
_entity_poly.pdbx_strand_id
1 'polypeptide(L)' 'MMYNGYSFWGMHMFWWIIWMVMLFWIFATPYNIPGQRRRPDSPLDILQKRFAAGKITNAEYQEAKATLTKDLAK' A
#
# COMPACT_ATOMS: atom_id res chain seq x y z
N MET A 1 53.20 -17.96 14.39
CA MET A 1 52.52 -17.51 13.15
C MET A 1 51.05 -17.86 13.29
N MET A 2 50.21 -16.96 13.79
CA MET A 2 48.75 -17.15 13.83
C MET A 2 48.08 -15.83 14.22
N TYR A 3 46.89 -15.58 13.66
CA TYR A 3 45.93 -14.51 13.98
C TYR A 3 46.12 -13.12 13.34
N ASN A 4 46.21 -13.01 12.01
CA ASN A 4 46.02 -11.71 11.33
C ASN A 4 45.28 -11.81 9.98
N GLY A 5 44.25 -12.67 9.89
CA GLY A 5 43.46 -12.84 8.65
C GLY A 5 41.94 -12.84 8.82
N TYR A 6 41.42 -12.90 10.05
CA TYR A 6 39.99 -13.15 10.29
C TYR A 6 39.10 -11.90 10.34
N SER A 7 39.67 -10.69 10.49
CA SER A 7 38.86 -9.47 10.66
C SER A 7 38.33 -8.86 9.35
N PHE A 8 38.96 -9.13 8.21
CA PHE A 8 38.53 -8.51 6.94
C PHE A 8 37.31 -9.19 6.33
N TRP A 9 37.18 -10.51 6.49
CA TRP A 9 36.04 -11.27 5.96
C TRP A 9 34.81 -11.24 6.88
N GLY A 10 35.02 -11.16 8.20
CA GLY A 10 33.92 -11.13 9.17
C GLY A 10 33.06 -9.87 9.05
N MET A 11 33.67 -8.68 8.99
CA MET A 11 32.91 -7.42 8.95
C MET A 11 32.05 -7.27 7.68
N HIS A 12 32.55 -7.74 6.53
CA HIS A 12 31.83 -7.61 5.26
C HIS A 12 30.68 -8.61 5.14
N MET A 13 30.87 -9.84 5.67
CA MET A 13 29.84 -10.88 5.68
C MET A 13 28.62 -10.46 6.53
N PHE A 14 28.87 -9.92 7.73
CA PHE A 14 27.80 -9.43 8.60
C PHE A 14 27.02 -8.27 7.95
N TRP A 15 27.72 -7.37 7.26
CA TRP A 15 27.09 -6.27 6.54
C TRP A 15 26.17 -6.75 5.42
N TRP A 16 26.61 -7.74 4.63
CA TRP A 16 25.79 -8.36 3.59
C TRP A 16 24.54 -9.05 4.14
N ILE A 17 24.64 -9.71 5.29
CA ILE A 17 23.49 -10.35 5.95
C ILE A 17 22.45 -9.29 6.35
N ILE A 18 22.87 -8.13 6.87
CA ILE A 18 21.96 -7.03 7.22
C ILE A 18 21.21 -6.53 5.97
N TRP A 19 21.90 -6.33 4.85
CA TRP A 19 21.27 -5.93 3.58
C TRP A 19 20.29 -6.98 3.07
N MET A 20 20.65 -8.26 3.12
CA MET A 20 19.78 -9.37 2.72
C MET A 20 18.49 -9.42 3.54
N VAL A 21 18.60 -9.26 4.87
CA VAL A 21 17.44 -9.23 5.76
C VAL A 21 16.57 -8.01 5.46
N MET A 22 17.15 -6.83 5.25
CA MET A 22 16.39 -5.63 4.93
C MET A 22 15.65 -5.75 3.59
N LEU A 23 16.29 -6.29 2.55
CA LEU A 23 15.66 -6.55 1.25
C LEU A 23 14.53 -7.58 1.37
N PHE A 24 14.76 -8.65 2.14
CA PHE A 24 13.73 -9.65 2.39
C PHE A 24 12.54 -9.05 3.16
N TRP A 25 12.80 -8.14 4.11
CA TRP A 25 11.76 -7.48 4.88
C TRP A 25 10.87 -6.57 4.01
N ILE A 26 11.39 -5.98 2.93
CA ILE A 26 10.59 -5.22 1.95
C ILE A 26 9.54 -6.11 1.27
N PHE A 27 9.84 -7.38 1.01
CA PHE A 27 8.90 -8.35 0.43
C PHE A 27 8.00 -9.03 1.47
N ALA A 28 8.55 -9.35 2.65
CA ALA A 28 7.84 -10.04 3.71
C ALA A 28 6.91 -9.12 4.50
N THR A 29 7.19 -7.82 4.54
CA THR A 29 6.22 -6.85 5.02
C THR A 29 5.20 -6.68 3.90
N PRO A 30 3.95 -7.15 4.04
CA PRO A 30 2.91 -6.71 3.13
C PRO A 30 2.92 -5.20 3.28
N TYR A 31 3.37 -4.50 2.25
CA TYR A 31 3.31 -3.05 2.15
C TYR A 31 1.84 -2.68 2.18
N ASN A 32 1.26 -2.71 3.38
CA ASN A 32 0.01 -2.09 3.70
C ASN A 32 0.40 -0.62 3.81
N ILE A 33 0.63 0.00 2.64
CA ILE A 33 1.04 1.38 2.47
C ILE A 33 0.15 2.17 3.44
N PRO A 34 0.68 2.72 4.56
CA PRO A 34 -0.10 3.42 5.56
C PRO A 34 -0.40 4.84 5.02
N GLY A 35 -1.07 4.85 3.88
CA GLY A 35 -1.10 5.94 2.90
C GLY A 35 -1.83 5.57 1.60
N GLN A 36 -2.21 4.30 1.38
CA GLN A 36 -3.11 3.90 0.27
C GLN A 36 -4.56 4.36 0.48
N ARG A 37 -4.81 5.22 1.48
CA ARG A 37 -6.05 5.99 1.65
C ARG A 37 -5.94 7.42 1.08
N ARG A 38 -5.14 7.61 0.03
CA ARG A 38 -4.99 8.92 -0.64
C ARG A 38 -4.91 8.81 -2.16
N ARG A 39 -5.66 7.89 -2.77
CA ARG A 39 -6.37 8.37 -3.95
C ARG A 39 -7.49 9.25 -3.36
N PRO A 40 -7.64 10.53 -3.76
CA PRO A 40 -8.81 11.29 -3.34
C PRO A 40 -9.99 10.38 -3.64
N ASP A 41 -10.68 9.91 -2.59
CA ASP A 41 -11.78 8.96 -2.73
C ASP A 41 -12.62 9.51 -3.87
N SER A 42 -12.63 8.81 -5.01
CA SER A 42 -13.40 9.26 -6.15
C SER A 42 -14.82 9.49 -5.63
N PRO A 43 -15.58 10.48 -6.12
CA PRO A 43 -16.97 10.65 -5.71
C PRO A 43 -17.77 9.33 -5.71
N LEU A 44 -17.39 8.39 -6.59
CA LEU A 44 -17.88 7.01 -6.65
C LEU A 44 -17.48 6.14 -5.44
N ASP A 45 -16.25 6.25 -4.91
CA ASP A 45 -15.81 5.55 -3.70
C ASP A 45 -16.55 6.02 -2.46
N ILE A 46 -16.76 7.34 -2.33
CA ILE A 46 -17.56 7.90 -1.23
C ILE A 46 -19.01 7.39 -1.32
N LEU A 47 -19.57 7.34 -2.53
CA LEU A 47 -20.90 6.84 -2.78
C LEU A 47 -21.02 5.34 -2.45
N GLN A 48 -20.06 4.52 -2.90
CA GLN A 48 -20.01 3.09 -2.62
C GLN A 48 -19.88 2.80 -1.13
N LYS A 49 -19.06 3.58 -0.41
CA LYS A 49 -18.90 3.47 1.04
C LYS A 49 -20.19 3.80 1.81
N ARG A 50 -20.96 4.78 1.34
CA ARG A 50 -22.28 5.13 1.93
C ARG A 50 -23.34 4.06 1.66
N PHE A 51 -23.31 3.45 0.48
CA PHE A 51 -24.18 2.32 0.13
C PHE A 51 -23.86 1.08 0.96
N ALA A 52 -22.58 0.72 1.09
CA ALA A 52 -22.13 -0.38 1.93
C ALA A 52 -22.45 -0.17 3.42
N ALA A 53 -22.48 1.09 3.88
CA ALA A 53 -22.89 1.45 5.23
C ALA A 53 -24.43 1.45 5.43
N GLY A 54 -25.22 1.12 4.40
CA GLY A 54 -26.68 1.11 4.46
C GLY A 54 -27.32 2.49 4.64
N LYS A 55 -26.56 3.58 4.42
CA LYS A 55 -27.04 4.95 4.61
C LYS A 55 -27.84 5.49 3.43
N ILE A 56 -27.78 4.81 2.28
CA ILE A 56 -28.50 5.15 1.06
C ILE A 56 -29.12 3.88 0.47
N THR A 57 -30.26 4.05 -0.18
CA THR A 57 -30.97 2.98 -0.87
C THR A 57 -30.34 2.69 -2.24
N ASN A 58 -30.68 1.55 -2.85
CA ASN A 58 -30.18 1.18 -4.17
C ASN A 58 -30.60 2.21 -5.23
N ALA A 59 -31.82 2.76 -5.14
CA ALA A 59 -32.32 3.78 -6.06
C ALA A 59 -31.45 5.06 -6.01
N GLU A 60 -31.20 5.60 -4.82
CA GLU A 60 -30.36 6.79 -4.62
C GLU A 60 -28.91 6.55 -5.07
N TYR A 61 -28.40 5.32 -4.89
CA TYR A 61 -27.08 4.94 -5.38
C TYR A 61 -26.99 4.99 -6.91
N GLN A 62 -27.99 4.47 -7.62
CA GLN A 62 -27.98 4.46 -9.10
C GLN A 62 -28.09 5.87 -9.67
N GLU A 63 -28.94 6.73 -9.10
CA GLU A 63 -29.09 8.13 -9.54
C GLU A 63 -27.81 8.94 -9.34
N ALA A 64 -27.18 8.81 -8.16
CA ALA A 64 -25.93 9.49 -7.87
C ALA A 64 -24.78 8.97 -8.76
N LYS A 65 -24.72 7.65 -9.01
CA LYS A 65 -23.74 7.06 -9.93
C LYS A 65 -23.91 7.60 -11.35
N ALA A 66 -25.14 7.66 -11.85
CA ALA A 66 -25.44 8.18 -13.20
C ALA A 66 -25.05 9.65 -13.34
N THR A 67 -25.35 10.47 -12.33
CA THR A 67 -24.98 11.89 -12.30
C THR A 67 -23.46 12.06 -12.32
N LEU A 68 -22.75 11.33 -11.46
CA LEU A 68 -21.28 11.39 -11.40
C LEU A 68 -20.61 10.92 -12.70
N THR A 69 -21.12 9.87 -13.36
CA THR A 69 -20.57 9.43 -14.64
C THR A 69 -20.78 10.43 -15.78
N LYS A 70 -21.87 11.20 -15.75
CA LYS A 70 -22.12 12.27 -16.73
C LYS A 70 -21.18 13.47 -16.51
N ASP A 71 -20.91 13.79 -15.25
CA ASP A 71 -20.02 14.89 -14.87
C ASP A 71 -18.54 14.59 -15.22
N LEU A 72 -18.11 13.33 -15.08
CA LEU A 72 -16.78 12.86 -15.49
C LEU A 72 -16.55 12.82 -17.01
N ALA A 73 -17.61 12.83 -17.81
CA ALA A 73 -17.57 12.74 -19.27
C ALA A 73 -17.59 14.12 -19.97
N LYS A 74 -17.66 15.21 -19.19
CA LYS A 74 -17.73 16.60 -19.67
C LYS A 74 -16.40 17.30 -19.47
#